data_AF-A0A7C7UA89-F1
#
_entry.id   AF-A0A7C7UA89-F1
#
_cell.length_a   1.000
_cell.length_b   1.000
_cell.length_c   1.000
_cell.angle_alpha   90.00
_cell.angle_beta   90.00
_cell.angle_gamma   90.00
#
_symmetry.space_group_name_H-M   'P 1'
#
loop_
_entity.id
_entity.type
_entity.pdbx_description
1 polymer ?
#
loop_
_entity_poly.entity_id
_entity_poly.type
_entity_poly.pdbx_seq_one_letter_code
_entity_poly.pdbx_strand_id
1 'polypeptide(L)'
;GVNVEGINAEVAAGQWEFQVFAKGAKRAGDETWVARYLLERTAEEYGLSIDWHPKPLGDTDWNGSGMHANFSNGVMRESGKEDTFNKICEQFGKNIERHISVYGADNDKRLTGAHETQAINQFSYGVSDRGASIRIPFATVDDGWKGRLEDRRPASNADPYKVAAAIVKTTKEAGV
;
A
#
# COMPACT_ATOMS: atom_id res chain seq x y z
N GLY A 1 21.01 3.94 -7.07
CA GLY A 1 20.13 2.90 -7.62
C GLY A 1 18.77 2.97 -6.95
N VAL A 2 17.86 2.09 -7.32
CA VAL A 2 16.60 1.86 -6.58
C VAL A 2 16.94 1.38 -5.18
N ASN A 3 16.32 1.94 -4.15
CA ASN A 3 16.54 1.54 -2.77
C ASN A 3 15.58 0.41 -2.37
N VAL A 4 15.94 -0.81 -2.78
CA VAL A 4 15.20 -2.03 -2.46
C VAL A 4 15.50 -2.47 -1.03
N GLU A 5 14.46 -2.66 -0.22
CA GLU A 5 14.60 -3.04 1.19
C GLU A 5 14.42 -4.55 1.43
N GLY A 6 13.82 -5.25 0.48
CA GLY A 6 13.55 -6.68 0.63
C GLY A 6 12.86 -7.29 -0.58
N ILE A 7 12.75 -8.62 -0.52
CA ILE A 7 11.96 -9.46 -1.42
C ILE A 7 11.37 -10.62 -0.61
N ASN A 8 10.23 -11.14 -1.03
CA ASN A 8 9.66 -12.37 -0.48
C ASN A 8 8.76 -13.08 -1.49
N ALA A 9 8.65 -14.40 -1.37
CA ALA A 9 7.58 -15.14 -2.03
C ALA A 9 6.25 -14.83 -1.33
N GLU A 10 5.18 -14.74 -2.12
CA GLU A 10 3.83 -14.46 -1.62
C GLU A 10 2.97 -15.72 -1.58
N VAL A 11 1.71 -15.58 -1.19
CA VAL A 11 0.79 -16.69 -0.88
C VAL A 11 0.45 -17.53 -2.11
N ALA A 12 0.19 -16.91 -3.26
CA ALA A 12 -0.15 -17.64 -4.48
C ALA A 12 1.10 -18.16 -5.20
N ALA A 13 1.00 -19.35 -5.80
CA ALA A 13 2.11 -19.92 -6.56
C ALA A 13 2.51 -19.01 -7.72
N GLY A 14 3.79 -18.61 -7.76
CA GLY A 14 4.33 -17.67 -8.75
C GLY A 14 4.16 -16.19 -8.38
N GLN A 15 3.57 -15.87 -7.22
CA GLN A 15 3.45 -14.51 -6.70
C GLN A 15 4.68 -14.12 -5.88
N TRP A 16 5.17 -12.90 -6.07
CA TRP A 16 6.35 -12.36 -5.39
C TRP A 16 6.12 -10.89 -5.01
N GLU A 17 6.82 -10.46 -3.96
CA GLU A 17 6.85 -9.07 -3.50
C GLU A 17 8.29 -8.54 -3.48
N PHE A 18 8.42 -7.24 -3.76
CA PHE A 18 9.62 -6.45 -3.49
C PHE A 18 9.20 -5.12 -2.84
N GLN A 19 10.05 -4.56 -2.00
CA GLN A 19 9.76 -3.30 -1.32
C GLN A 19 10.78 -2.22 -1.70
N VAL A 20 10.29 -1.03 -2.03
CA VAL A 20 11.12 0.15 -2.33
C VAL A 20 10.89 1.20 -1.25
N PHE A 21 11.98 1.70 -0.66
CA PHE A 21 11.91 2.78 0.31
C PHE A 21 12.52 4.06 -0.24
N ALA A 22 11.74 5.15 -0.22
CA ALA A 22 12.22 6.46 -0.63
C ALA A 22 11.75 7.56 0.31
N LYS A 23 12.61 8.56 0.50
CA LYS A 23 12.24 9.80 1.18
C LYS A 23 11.56 10.74 0.19
N GLY A 24 10.25 10.89 0.33
CA GLY A 24 9.42 11.82 -0.44
C GLY A 24 8.64 11.15 -1.58
N ALA A 25 7.40 11.63 -1.79
CA ALA A 25 6.45 11.04 -2.74
C ALA A 25 6.96 10.98 -4.19
N LYS A 26 7.65 12.03 -4.65
CA LYS A 26 8.24 12.06 -6.00
C LYS A 26 9.21 10.89 -6.19
N ARG A 27 10.17 10.75 -5.26
CA ARG A 27 11.21 9.74 -5.35
C ARG A 27 10.65 8.32 -5.19
N ALA A 28 9.64 8.14 -4.33
CA ALA A 28 8.93 6.87 -4.20
C ALA A 28 8.28 6.44 -5.53
N GLY A 29 7.63 7.38 -6.24
CA GLY A 29 7.09 7.12 -7.57
C GLY A 29 8.18 6.81 -8.60
N ASP A 30 9.23 7.63 -8.67
CA ASP A 30 10.36 7.43 -9.59
C ASP A 30 10.97 6.02 -9.41
N GLU A 31 11.32 5.65 -8.18
CA GLU A 31 11.98 4.37 -7.90
C GLU A 31 11.05 3.17 -8.09
N THR A 32 9.75 3.28 -7.80
CA THR A 32 8.79 2.21 -8.03
C THR A 32 8.63 1.91 -9.53
N TRP A 33 8.53 2.95 -10.37
CA TRP A 33 8.44 2.76 -11.83
C TRP A 33 9.71 2.15 -12.42
N VAL A 34 10.87 2.64 -11.99
CA VAL A 34 12.16 2.05 -12.43
C VAL A 34 12.28 0.60 -11.97
N ALA A 35 11.84 0.28 -10.74
CA ALA A 35 11.84 -1.09 -10.25
C ALA A 35 10.95 -2.02 -11.09
N ARG A 36 9.72 -1.59 -11.43
CA ARG A 36 8.81 -2.35 -12.31
C ARG A 36 9.43 -2.58 -13.68
N TYR A 37 10.01 -1.54 -14.28
CA TYR A 37 10.70 -1.65 -15.56
C TYR A 37 11.83 -2.69 -15.50
N LEU A 38 12.70 -2.60 -14.50
CA LEU A 38 13.80 -3.56 -14.35
C LEU A 38 13.29 -4.99 -14.16
N LEU A 39 12.22 -5.17 -13.37
CA LEU A 39 11.60 -6.48 -13.16
C LEU A 39 11.07 -7.08 -14.47
N GLU A 40 10.37 -6.29 -15.28
CA GLU A 40 9.85 -6.74 -16.60
C GLU A 40 10.99 -7.05 -17.57
N ARG A 41 12.05 -6.22 -17.61
CA ARG A 41 13.23 -6.48 -18.45
C ARG A 41 13.94 -7.76 -18.05
N THR A 42 14.09 -8.01 -16.75
CA THR A 42 14.67 -9.25 -16.25
C THR A 42 13.77 -10.44 -16.59
N ALA A 43 12.46 -10.36 -16.39
CA ALA A 43 11.54 -11.45 -16.72
C ALA A 43 11.59 -11.83 -18.20
N GLU A 44 11.69 -10.83 -19.11
CA GLU A 44 11.80 -11.05 -20.54
C GLU A 44 13.01 -11.92 -20.93
N GLU A 45 14.17 -11.74 -20.26
CA GLU A 45 15.37 -12.55 -20.51
C GLU A 45 15.17 -14.04 -20.20
N TYR A 46 14.22 -14.37 -19.32
CA TYR A 46 13.85 -15.74 -18.97
C TYR A 46 12.60 -16.23 -19.71
N GLY A 47 12.07 -15.46 -20.67
CA GLY A 47 10.84 -15.80 -21.39
C GLY A 47 9.58 -15.76 -20.51
N LEU A 48 9.61 -14.97 -19.44
CA LEU A 48 8.50 -14.77 -18.51
C LEU A 48 7.87 -13.38 -18.70
N SER A 49 6.60 -13.24 -18.34
CA SER A 49 5.92 -11.95 -18.25
C SER A 49 5.47 -11.67 -16.82
N ILE A 50 5.40 -10.39 -16.46
CA ILE A 50 4.86 -9.94 -15.18
C ILE A 50 3.40 -9.53 -15.36
N ASP A 51 2.50 -10.09 -14.56
CA ASP A 51 1.10 -9.69 -14.51
C ASP A 51 0.85 -8.78 -13.30
N TRP A 52 0.51 -7.53 -13.56
CA TRP A 52 0.19 -6.54 -12.54
C TRP A 52 -1.30 -6.49 -12.19
N HIS A 53 -2.16 -7.30 -12.82
CA HIS A 53 -3.59 -7.32 -12.53
C HIS A 53 -3.83 -7.66 -11.04
N PRO A 54 -4.70 -6.93 -10.31
CA PRO A 54 -4.86 -7.10 -8.86
C PRO A 54 -5.47 -8.42 -8.43
N LYS A 55 -6.10 -9.16 -9.34
CA LYS A 55 -6.65 -10.50 -9.09
C LYS A 55 -6.41 -11.37 -10.32
N PRO A 56 -5.17 -11.81 -10.58
CA PRO A 56 -4.79 -12.43 -11.86
C PRO A 56 -5.39 -13.83 -12.03
N LEU A 57 -5.63 -14.54 -10.92
CA LEU A 57 -6.22 -15.87 -10.91
C LEU A 57 -7.76 -15.87 -10.83
N GLY A 58 -8.41 -14.73 -11.07
CA GLY A 58 -9.88 -14.61 -11.12
C GLY A 58 -10.57 -15.04 -9.81
N ASP A 59 -11.75 -15.66 -9.94
CA ASP A 59 -12.56 -16.15 -8.82
C ASP A 59 -12.09 -17.53 -8.32
N THR A 60 -10.83 -17.59 -7.91
CA THR A 60 -10.23 -18.75 -7.25
C THR A 60 -9.91 -18.42 -5.79
N ASP A 61 -9.68 -19.46 -4.98
CA ASP A 61 -9.30 -19.35 -3.55
C ASP A 61 -7.83 -18.92 -3.35
N TRP A 62 -7.34 -18.02 -4.21
CA TRP A 62 -5.98 -17.48 -4.17
C TRP A 62 -5.98 -15.98 -3.93
N ASN A 63 -4.94 -15.48 -3.27
CA ASN A 63 -4.77 -14.07 -2.97
C ASN A 63 -4.70 -13.22 -4.26
N GLY A 64 -5.12 -11.96 -4.15
CA GLY A 64 -4.81 -10.94 -5.15
C GLY A 64 -3.46 -10.27 -4.88
N SER A 65 -3.05 -9.39 -5.79
CA SER A 65 -1.81 -8.62 -5.71
C SER A 65 -2.09 -7.15 -5.34
N GLY A 66 -1.44 -6.68 -4.29
CA GLY A 66 -1.56 -5.29 -3.80
C GLY A 66 -0.29 -4.48 -4.04
N MET A 67 -0.37 -3.19 -3.76
CA MET A 67 0.78 -2.29 -3.65
C MET A 67 0.65 -1.52 -2.33
N HIS A 68 0.83 -2.23 -1.21
CA HIS A 68 0.71 -1.62 0.12
C HIS A 68 1.63 -0.41 0.25
N ALA A 69 1.07 0.73 0.67
CA ALA A 69 1.79 1.99 0.74
C ALA A 69 2.08 2.35 2.20
N ASN A 70 3.35 2.24 2.56
CA ASN A 70 3.85 2.62 3.87
C ASN A 70 4.23 4.10 3.90
N PHE A 71 3.69 4.88 4.84
CA PHE A 71 3.93 6.32 4.90
C PHE A 71 4.05 6.86 6.33
N SER A 72 4.84 7.92 6.47
CA SER A 72 4.95 8.72 7.70
C SER A 72 5.38 10.15 7.39
N ASN A 73 4.97 11.11 8.22
CA ASN A 73 5.51 12.47 8.25
C ASN A 73 6.38 12.68 9.52
N GLY A 74 6.91 13.90 9.72
CA GLY A 74 7.69 14.22 10.92
C GLY A 74 6.90 14.00 12.20
N VAL A 75 5.66 14.49 12.25
CA VAL A 75 4.78 14.41 13.43
C VAL A 75 4.49 12.96 13.83
N MET A 76 4.23 12.06 12.88
CA MET A 76 4.02 10.63 13.15
C MET A 76 5.26 9.95 13.75
N ARG A 77 6.47 10.42 13.45
CA ARG A 77 7.71 9.82 13.95
C ARG A 77 8.19 10.43 15.27
N GLU A 78 7.70 11.62 15.62
CA GLU A 78 8.25 12.42 16.73
C GLU A 78 7.25 12.62 17.87
N SER A 79 5.94 12.74 17.57
CA SER A 79 4.94 13.19 18.56
C SER A 79 4.70 12.21 19.71
N GLY A 80 4.79 10.90 19.47
CA GLY A 80 4.45 9.87 20.45
C GLY A 80 2.96 9.85 20.84
N LYS A 81 2.07 10.30 19.93
CA LYS A 81 0.63 10.44 20.20
C LYS A 81 -0.19 9.49 19.34
N GLU A 82 -0.92 8.60 20.00
CA GLU A 82 -1.95 7.76 19.36
C GLU A 82 -2.95 8.57 18.52
N ASP A 83 -3.43 9.67 19.11
CA ASP A 83 -4.38 10.58 18.49
C ASP A 83 -3.92 11.11 17.12
N THR A 84 -2.61 11.25 16.89
CA THR A 84 -2.08 11.62 15.57
C THR A 84 -2.39 10.56 14.51
N PHE A 85 -2.23 9.27 14.83
CA PHE A 85 -2.51 8.18 13.91
C PHE A 85 -4.02 8.04 13.67
N ASN A 86 -4.82 8.09 14.74
CA ASN A 86 -6.28 7.97 14.64
C ASN A 86 -6.88 9.09 13.79
N LYS A 87 -6.44 10.36 13.97
CA LYS A 87 -6.88 11.49 13.13
C LYS A 87 -6.59 11.30 11.65
N ILE A 88 -5.41 10.79 11.31
CA ILE A 88 -5.06 10.50 9.91
C ILE A 88 -5.99 9.40 9.37
N CYS A 89 -6.14 8.30 10.09
CA CYS A 89 -7.02 7.20 9.69
C CYS A 89 -8.48 7.65 9.50
N GLU A 90 -9.02 8.44 10.43
CA GLU A 90 -10.36 9.02 10.31
C GLU A 90 -10.50 9.91 9.06
N GLN A 91 -9.47 10.72 8.75
CA GLN A 91 -9.48 11.56 7.57
C GLN A 91 -9.44 10.73 6.28
N PHE A 92 -8.75 9.59 6.28
CA PHE A 92 -8.79 8.63 5.16
C PHE A 92 -10.19 8.01 5.00
N GLY A 93 -10.87 7.69 6.10
CA GLY A 93 -12.25 7.19 6.09
C GLY A 93 -13.27 8.18 5.51
N LYS A 94 -13.01 9.49 5.62
CA LYS A 94 -13.84 10.54 5.01
C LYS A 94 -13.60 10.73 3.50
N ASN A 95 -12.52 10.18 2.95
CA ASN A 95 -12.06 10.43 1.59
C ASN A 95 -11.93 9.15 0.74
N ILE A 96 -12.70 8.11 1.04
CA ILE A 96 -12.59 6.78 0.38
C ILE A 96 -12.61 6.90 -1.15
N GLU A 97 -13.57 7.63 -1.73
CA GLU A 97 -13.71 7.80 -3.18
C GLU A 97 -12.47 8.42 -3.84
N ARG A 98 -11.86 9.43 -3.21
CA ARG A 98 -10.62 10.06 -3.68
C ARG A 98 -9.48 9.05 -3.78
N HIS A 99 -9.38 8.15 -2.82
CA HIS A 99 -8.34 7.13 -2.80
C HIS A 99 -8.66 6.02 -3.80
N ILE A 100 -9.84 5.41 -3.72
CA ILE A 100 -10.24 4.29 -4.58
C ILE A 100 -10.19 4.66 -6.07
N SER A 101 -10.59 5.87 -6.45
CA SER A 101 -10.54 6.33 -7.85
C SER A 101 -9.14 6.38 -8.47
N VAL A 102 -8.07 6.34 -7.66
CA VAL A 102 -6.67 6.31 -8.14
C VAL A 102 -5.90 5.08 -7.68
N TYR A 103 -6.54 4.13 -6.98
CA TYR A 103 -5.90 2.96 -6.39
C TYR A 103 -5.85 1.74 -7.32
N GLY A 104 -5.91 1.99 -8.62
CA GLY A 104 -5.78 0.97 -9.68
C GLY A 104 -7.12 0.45 -10.17
N ALA A 105 -7.17 0.10 -11.46
CA ALA A 105 -8.34 -0.50 -12.08
C ALA A 105 -8.56 -1.94 -11.57
N ASP A 106 -9.81 -2.42 -11.63
CA ASP A 106 -10.20 -3.79 -11.25
C ASP A 106 -9.96 -4.14 -9.77
N ASN A 107 -9.74 -3.13 -8.92
CA ASN A 107 -9.43 -3.32 -7.51
C ASN A 107 -10.64 -3.84 -6.71
N ASP A 108 -11.86 -3.69 -7.23
CA ASP A 108 -13.10 -4.29 -6.71
C ASP A 108 -13.05 -5.83 -6.72
N LYS A 109 -12.33 -6.43 -7.67
CA LYS A 109 -12.11 -7.88 -7.74
C LYS A 109 -11.16 -8.40 -6.65
N ARG A 110 -10.35 -7.51 -6.08
CA ARG A 110 -9.37 -7.83 -5.02
C ARG A 110 -9.89 -7.46 -3.63
N LEU A 111 -10.45 -6.26 -3.48
CA LEU A 111 -10.96 -5.71 -2.22
C LEU A 111 -12.37 -6.25 -1.94
N THR A 112 -12.47 -7.53 -1.64
CA THR A 112 -13.73 -8.24 -1.40
C THR A 112 -14.06 -8.44 0.09
N GLY A 113 -13.09 -8.19 0.98
CA GLY A 113 -13.18 -8.57 2.39
C GLY A 113 -12.59 -9.94 2.71
N ALA A 114 -12.23 -10.72 1.69
CA ALA A 114 -11.55 -12.01 1.82
C ALA A 114 -10.03 -11.86 1.59
N HIS A 115 -9.25 -12.90 1.92
CA HIS A 115 -7.81 -13.00 1.62
C HIS A 115 -6.97 -11.80 2.10
N GLU A 116 -7.11 -11.43 3.37
CA GLU A 116 -6.42 -10.27 3.99
C GLU A 116 -6.70 -8.91 3.32
N THR A 117 -7.92 -8.71 2.81
CA THR A 117 -8.36 -7.41 2.28
C THR A 117 -9.60 -6.91 2.98
N GLN A 118 -9.83 -5.60 2.93
CA GLN A 118 -11.12 -5.00 3.29
C GLN A 118 -12.00 -4.90 2.04
N ALA A 119 -13.32 -4.96 2.21
CA ALA A 119 -14.26 -4.73 1.13
C ALA A 119 -14.14 -3.29 0.58
N ILE A 120 -14.22 -3.10 -0.73
CA ILE A 120 -13.97 -1.81 -1.40
C ILE A 120 -14.89 -0.66 -0.92
N ASN A 121 -16.09 -1.00 -0.45
CA ASN A 121 -17.11 -0.08 0.06
C ASN A 121 -17.06 0.12 1.58
N GLN A 122 -16.11 -0.52 2.27
CA GLN A 122 -15.92 -0.40 3.70
C GLN A 122 -14.55 0.23 4.00
N PHE A 123 -14.47 0.90 5.15
CA PHE A 123 -13.22 1.43 5.64
C PHE A 123 -13.05 1.09 7.11
N SER A 124 -11.89 0.54 7.44
CA SER A 124 -11.50 0.19 8.81
C SER A 124 -10.00 0.38 8.98
N TYR A 125 -9.58 0.61 10.21
CA TYR A 125 -8.16 0.67 10.58
C TYR A 125 -7.96 0.00 11.94
N GLY A 126 -6.78 -0.58 12.15
CA GLY A 126 -6.50 -1.32 13.37
C GLY A 126 -5.03 -1.61 13.60
N VAL A 127 -4.67 -1.86 14.86
CA VAL A 127 -3.31 -2.27 15.26
C VAL A 127 -3.09 -3.72 14.84
N SER A 128 -2.08 -3.94 14.01
CA SER A 128 -1.73 -5.26 13.46
C SER A 128 -2.86 -5.98 12.69
N ASP A 129 -3.98 -5.30 12.41
CA ASP A 129 -5.11 -5.89 11.71
C ASP A 129 -4.80 -6.01 10.21
N ARG A 130 -4.79 -7.24 9.72
CA ARG A 130 -4.52 -7.52 8.33
C ARG A 130 -5.75 -7.40 7.41
N GLY A 131 -6.97 -7.48 7.96
CA GLY A 131 -8.21 -7.28 7.20
C GLY A 131 -8.65 -5.80 7.14
N ALA A 132 -7.92 -4.91 7.80
CA ALA A 132 -8.21 -3.48 7.78
C ALA A 132 -7.76 -2.79 6.48
N SER A 133 -8.42 -1.68 6.13
CA SER A 133 -7.98 -0.81 5.04
C SER A 133 -6.62 -0.17 5.32
N ILE A 134 -6.44 0.34 6.54
CA ILE A 134 -5.16 0.89 7.02
C ILE A 134 -4.70 0.07 8.22
N ARG A 135 -3.49 -0.47 8.14
CA ARG A 135 -2.85 -1.15 9.26
C ARG A 135 -1.96 -0.16 10.00
N ILE A 136 -2.10 -0.15 11.33
CA ILE A 136 -1.11 0.46 12.24
C ILE A 136 -0.14 -0.66 12.63
N PRO A 137 1.13 -0.64 12.18
CA PRO A 137 2.09 -1.68 12.52
C PRO A 137 2.31 -1.77 14.03
N PHE A 138 2.47 -2.98 14.57
CA PHE A 138 2.77 -3.19 15.99
C PHE A 138 3.97 -2.36 16.46
N ALA A 139 5.03 -2.28 15.66
CA ALA A 139 6.23 -1.50 15.96
C ALA A 139 5.92 -0.01 16.22
N THR A 140 4.93 0.58 15.51
CA THR A 140 4.51 1.97 15.78
C THR A 140 3.98 2.12 17.21
N VAL A 141 3.25 1.12 17.72
CA VAL A 141 2.70 1.13 19.09
C VAL A 141 3.78 0.83 20.11
N ASP A 142 4.62 -0.18 19.85
CA ASP A 142 5.73 -0.60 20.71
C ASP A 142 6.77 0.52 20.90
N ASP A 143 7.03 1.29 19.84
CA ASP A 143 7.92 2.47 19.87
C ASP A 143 7.25 3.72 20.50
N GLY A 144 6.14 3.54 21.22
CA GLY A 144 5.43 4.60 21.94
C GLY A 144 4.69 5.55 21.00
N TRP A 145 3.95 5.01 20.04
CA TRP A 145 3.21 5.76 19.02
C TRP A 145 4.11 6.64 18.15
N LYS A 146 5.20 6.05 17.67
CA LYS A 146 6.16 6.66 16.75
C LYS A 146 6.42 5.70 15.59
N GLY A 147 6.13 6.13 14.38
CA GLY A 147 6.33 5.25 13.23
C GLY A 147 5.54 5.62 12.00
N ARG A 148 4.88 4.62 11.41
CA ARG A 148 4.23 4.69 10.11
C ARG A 148 2.82 4.12 10.12
N LEU A 149 2.05 4.46 9.09
CA LEU A 149 0.82 3.78 8.69
C LEU A 149 1.08 2.99 7.42
N GLU A 150 0.28 1.96 7.19
CA GLU A 150 0.26 1.19 5.96
C GLU A 150 -1.14 1.22 5.34
N ASP A 151 -1.28 1.87 4.19
CA ASP A 151 -2.51 1.78 3.39
C ASP A 151 -2.45 0.52 2.52
N ARG A 152 -3.36 -0.41 2.76
CA ARG A 152 -3.39 -1.72 2.09
C ARG A 152 -4.27 -1.76 0.84
N ARG A 153 -4.97 -0.66 0.56
CA ARG A 153 -5.96 -0.57 -0.50
C ARG A 153 -5.40 -0.35 -1.91
N PRO A 154 -4.20 0.19 -2.17
CA PRO A 154 -3.72 0.29 -3.55
C PRO A 154 -3.52 -1.10 -4.19
N ALA A 155 -3.98 -1.25 -5.43
CA ALA A 155 -3.76 -2.44 -6.25
C ALA A 155 -2.32 -2.51 -6.79
N SER A 156 -1.89 -3.71 -7.18
CA SER A 156 -0.59 -3.94 -7.84
C SER A 156 -0.38 -3.16 -9.14
N ASN A 157 -1.45 -2.83 -9.87
CA ASN A 157 -1.41 -2.03 -11.10
C ASN A 157 -1.54 -0.51 -10.85
N ALA A 158 -1.59 -0.06 -9.60
CA ALA A 158 -1.79 1.35 -9.29
C ALA A 158 -0.58 2.20 -9.72
N ASP A 159 -0.86 3.46 -10.07
CA ASP A 159 0.16 4.48 -10.35
C ASP A 159 0.72 5.03 -9.02
N PRO A 160 1.99 4.77 -8.69
CA PRO A 160 2.57 5.16 -7.42
C PRO A 160 2.59 6.68 -7.21
N TYR A 161 2.62 7.50 -8.27
CA TYR A 161 2.55 8.96 -8.12
C TYR A 161 1.16 9.40 -7.65
N LYS A 162 0.11 8.85 -8.26
CA LYS A 162 -1.28 9.19 -7.90
C LYS A 162 -1.63 8.70 -6.50
N VAL A 163 -1.19 7.49 -6.15
CA VAL A 163 -1.34 6.92 -4.81
C VAL A 163 -0.65 7.79 -3.77
N ALA A 164 0.61 8.15 -3.99
CA ALA A 164 1.36 8.99 -3.07
C ALA A 164 0.76 10.40 -2.94
N ALA A 165 0.28 10.99 -4.04
CA ALA A 165 -0.39 12.30 -4.02
C ALA A 165 -1.68 12.28 -3.18
N ALA A 166 -2.52 11.24 -3.32
CA ALA A 166 -3.72 11.09 -2.51
C ALA A 166 -3.39 10.92 -1.02
N ILE A 167 -2.42 10.07 -0.68
CA ILE A 167 -1.94 9.85 0.70
C ILE A 167 -1.45 11.16 1.32
N VAL A 168 -0.57 11.90 0.62
CA VAL A 168 -0.03 13.16 1.13
C VAL A 168 -1.13 14.20 1.33
N LYS A 169 -2.06 14.32 0.37
CA LYS A 169 -3.16 15.29 0.47
C LYS A 169 -4.04 15.03 1.69
N THR A 170 -4.50 13.80 1.85
CA THR A 170 -5.39 13.42 2.95
C THR A 170 -4.68 13.47 4.30
N THR A 171 -3.39 13.11 4.36
CA THR A 171 -2.58 13.25 5.59
C THR A 171 -2.47 14.70 6.03
N LYS A 172 -2.21 15.63 5.09
CA LYS A 172 -2.17 17.08 5.40
C LYS A 172 -3.51 17.64 5.85
N GLU A 173 -4.61 17.18 5.25
CA GLU A 173 -5.97 17.59 5.63
C GLU A 173 -6.36 17.12 7.05
N ALA A 174 -5.69 16.10 7.60
CA ALA A 174 -5.89 15.67 8.98
C ALA A 174 -5.30 16.68 10.01
N GLY A 175 -4.55 17.69 9.55
CA GLY A 175 -3.99 18.74 10.41
C GLY A 175 -2.82 18.27 11.27
N VAL A 176 -2.11 17.23 10.83
CA VAL A 176 -0.96 16.62 11.49
C VAL A 176 0.22 16.40 10.55
#